data_AF-A0A261GEP4-F1
#
_entry.id   AF-A0A261GEP4-F1
#
_cell.length_a   1.000
_cell.length_b   1.000
_cell.length_c   1.000
_cell.angle_alpha   90.00
_cell.angle_beta   90.00
_cell.angle_gamma   90.00
#
_symmetry.space_group_name_H-M   'P 1'
#
loop_
_entity.id
_entity.type
_entity.pdbx_description
1 polymer ?
#
loop_
_entity_poly.entity_id
_entity_poly.type
_entity_poly.pdbx_seq_one_letter_code
_entity_poly.pdbx_strand_id
1 'polypeptide(L)'
;MTLAAVGLLILVTVNSQLSKFFVKGKTAVRDSGYQGTPELWQKFLKCWESETLEQLTESSVATELEQLIVDRQRQSYEPALELEITEKEQELGITLPRSYRDFLLASNGWLQPRLDDEDGQVLPVKKVGYFSDLYPDEYKAIMGENLGRNANDGDFSEEQDPILFNKSDLRKSIAISDYVNNGVYLINLNQKSPENESSVWFFSSKHPGVYRFVSFAHMMQYAYIKTVHKPEDDIPYGHSYIQGTCAEILGYPHYQ
;
A
#
# COMPACT_ATOMS: atom_id res chain seq x y z
N MET A 1 -81.82 30.72 11.32
CA MET A 1 -80.80 31.63 11.88
C MET A 1 -79.78 30.80 12.62
N THR A 2 -78.55 30.92 12.15
CA THR A 2 -77.29 30.30 12.52
C THR A 2 -76.94 30.50 14.00
N LEU A 3 -76.35 29.48 14.66
CA LEU A 3 -75.07 29.65 15.37
C LEU A 3 -74.40 28.29 15.56
N ALA A 4 -73.11 28.27 15.23
CA ALA A 4 -72.27 27.10 15.01
C ALA A 4 -71.47 26.71 16.27
N ALA A 5 -71.19 25.42 16.39
CA ALA A 5 -70.31 24.84 17.39
C ALA A 5 -68.83 25.19 17.10
N VAL A 6 -68.13 25.71 18.09
CA VAL A 6 -66.69 25.95 18.06
C VAL A 6 -65.98 24.70 18.57
N GLY A 7 -65.42 23.93 17.64
CA GLY A 7 -64.49 22.84 17.93
C GLY A 7 -63.07 23.38 18.06
N LEU A 8 -62.43 23.11 19.20
CA LEU A 8 -61.05 23.47 19.50
C LEU A 8 -60.11 22.47 18.79
N LEU A 9 -59.50 22.86 17.68
CA LEU A 9 -58.46 22.09 17.00
C LEU A 9 -57.09 22.46 17.59
N ILE A 10 -56.44 21.51 18.27
CA ILE A 10 -55.04 21.62 18.66
C ILE A 10 -54.21 21.28 17.41
N LEU A 11 -53.64 22.29 16.77
CA LEU A 11 -52.63 22.14 15.73
C LEU A 11 -51.28 21.84 16.40
N VAL A 12 -50.86 20.57 16.38
CA VAL A 12 -49.45 20.20 16.60
C VAL A 12 -48.71 20.45 15.29
N THR A 13 -48.02 21.58 15.20
CA THR A 13 -47.08 21.86 14.12
C THR A 13 -45.87 20.95 14.27
N VAL A 14 -45.80 19.89 13.46
CA VAL A 14 -44.58 19.11 13.26
C VAL A 14 -43.59 19.99 12.51
N ASN A 15 -42.59 20.48 13.23
CA ASN A 15 -41.52 21.32 12.71
C ASN A 15 -40.59 20.44 11.85
N SER A 16 -40.85 20.35 10.54
CA SER A 16 -39.99 19.63 9.60
C SER A 16 -38.78 20.49 9.21
N GLN A 17 -37.83 20.65 10.14
CA GLN A 17 -36.47 21.07 9.81
C GLN A 17 -35.58 19.84 9.67
N LEU A 18 -35.79 19.07 8.59
CA LEU A 18 -34.72 18.27 8.02
C LEU A 18 -33.95 19.18 7.07
N SER A 19 -33.10 20.02 7.64
CA SER A 19 -32.03 20.66 6.89
C SER A 19 -31.13 19.54 6.36
N LYS A 20 -31.11 19.43 5.04
CA LYS A 20 -30.21 18.57 4.29
C LYS A 20 -28.77 18.88 4.73
N PHE A 21 -28.19 18.03 5.56
CA PHE A 21 -26.73 17.91 5.65
C PHE A 21 -26.24 17.26 4.37
N PHE A 22 -26.21 18.05 3.29
CA PHE A 22 -25.27 17.82 2.22
C PHE A 22 -23.91 18.21 2.79
N VAL A 23 -23.23 17.26 3.45
CA VAL A 23 -21.79 17.35 3.59
C VAL A 23 -21.27 17.27 2.17
N LYS A 24 -21.01 18.43 1.55
CA LYS A 24 -20.04 18.52 0.46
C LYS A 24 -18.76 17.94 1.04
N GLY A 25 -18.52 16.66 0.79
CA GLY A 25 -17.21 16.07 0.98
C GLY A 25 -16.26 16.93 0.16
N LYS A 26 -15.50 17.80 0.83
CA LYS A 26 -14.23 18.24 0.27
C LYS A 26 -13.50 16.93 0.07
N THR A 27 -13.36 16.49 -1.18
CA THR A 27 -12.34 15.50 -1.54
C THR A 27 -11.03 16.13 -1.09
N ALA A 28 -10.61 15.77 0.11
CA ALA A 28 -9.37 16.24 0.67
C ALA A 28 -8.28 15.77 -0.30
N VAL A 29 -7.42 16.70 -0.71
CA VAL A 29 -6.39 16.41 -1.69
C VAL A 29 -5.46 15.39 -1.03
N ARG A 30 -5.41 14.17 -1.57
CA ARG A 30 -4.52 13.12 -1.08
C ARG A 30 -3.08 13.58 -1.29
N ASP A 31 -2.43 13.93 -0.20
CA ASP A 31 -1.00 14.22 -0.10
C ASP A 31 -0.30 12.95 0.39
N SER A 32 0.74 12.51 -0.31
CA SER A 32 1.45 11.29 0.06
C SER A 32 2.48 11.51 1.17
N GLY A 33 2.91 12.75 1.38
CA GLY A 33 4.06 13.09 2.21
C GLY A 33 5.42 12.67 1.61
N TYR A 34 5.44 12.06 0.41
CA TYR A 34 6.66 11.53 -0.18
C TYR A 34 7.58 12.65 -0.72
N GLN A 35 8.75 12.77 -0.11
CA GLN A 35 9.76 13.78 -0.48
C GLN A 35 11.07 13.15 -1.02
N GLY A 36 11.05 11.84 -1.29
CA GLY A 36 12.23 11.10 -1.69
C GLY A 36 12.76 11.45 -3.08
N THR A 37 13.97 10.95 -3.36
CA THR A 37 14.66 10.93 -4.66
C THR A 37 15.39 9.59 -4.79
N PRO A 38 15.89 9.19 -5.98
CA PRO A 38 16.70 7.98 -6.11
C PRO A 38 17.88 7.92 -5.13
N GLU A 39 18.52 9.05 -4.81
CA GLU A 39 19.63 9.13 -3.85
C GLU A 39 19.16 8.88 -2.41
N LEU A 40 17.99 9.38 -2.02
CA LEU A 40 17.40 9.10 -0.71
C LEU A 40 16.98 7.63 -0.60
N TRP A 41 16.44 7.04 -1.68
CA TRP A 41 16.18 5.60 -1.74
C TRP A 41 17.45 4.78 -1.58
N GLN A 42 18.54 5.12 -2.27
CA GLN A 42 19.82 4.43 -2.09
C GLN A 42 20.33 4.50 -0.65
N LYS A 43 20.14 5.62 0.05
CA LYS A 43 20.49 5.75 1.48
C LYS A 43 19.61 4.87 2.36
N PHE A 44 18.29 4.90 2.15
CA PHE A 44 17.34 4.05 2.88
C PHE A 44 17.64 2.56 2.70
N LEU A 45 17.80 2.10 1.45
CA LEU A 45 18.06 0.69 1.15
C LEU A 45 19.40 0.22 1.70
N LYS A 46 20.46 1.03 1.65
CA LYS A 46 21.75 0.67 2.25
C LYS A 46 21.67 0.57 3.78
N CYS A 47 20.91 1.45 4.42
CA CYS A 47 20.67 1.40 5.86
C CYS A 47 19.93 0.12 6.24
N TRP A 48 18.83 -0.21 5.53
CA TRP A 48 18.09 -1.47 5.71
C TRP A 48 18.96 -2.71 5.46
N GLU A 49 19.73 -2.73 4.37
CA GLU A 49 20.62 -3.85 4.04
C GLU A 49 21.65 -4.12 5.16
N SER A 50 22.23 -3.05 5.72
CA SER A 50 23.18 -3.15 6.84
C SER A 50 22.55 -3.80 8.06
N GLU A 51 21.37 -3.34 8.49
CA GLU A 51 20.67 -3.87 9.67
C GLU A 51 20.19 -5.32 9.44
N THR A 52 19.76 -5.65 8.22
CA THR A 52 19.36 -7.01 7.87
C THR A 52 20.56 -7.96 7.92
N LEU A 53 21.70 -7.59 7.33
CA LEU A 53 22.91 -8.41 7.36
C LEU A 53 23.44 -8.63 8.79
N GLU A 54 23.36 -7.61 9.65
CA GLU A 54 23.70 -7.75 11.08
C GLU A 54 22.83 -8.81 11.75
N GLN A 55 21.50 -8.73 11.60
CA GLN A 55 20.58 -9.71 12.18
C GLN A 55 20.74 -11.13 11.62
N LEU A 56 20.95 -11.27 10.31
CA LEU A 56 21.11 -12.58 9.67
C LEU A 56 22.42 -13.26 10.07
N THR A 57 23.49 -12.49 10.33
CA THR A 57 24.78 -13.04 10.77
C THR A 57 24.71 -13.57 12.20
N GLU A 58 23.83 -13.02 13.04
CA GLU A 58 23.62 -13.47 14.42
C GLU A 58 22.62 -14.64 14.53
N SER A 59 21.80 -14.86 13.50
CA SER A 59 20.80 -15.95 13.46
C SER A 59 21.43 -17.30 13.08
N SER A 60 20.98 -18.37 13.72
CA SER A 60 21.39 -19.76 13.40
C SER A 60 20.47 -20.46 12.39
N VAL A 61 19.37 -19.82 11.99
CA VAL A 61 18.44 -20.32 10.98
C VAL A 61 18.35 -19.26 9.89
N ALA A 62 18.73 -19.65 8.67
CA ALA A 62 18.57 -18.85 7.46
C ALA A 62 17.72 -19.64 6.46
N THR A 63 16.69 -19.02 5.91
CA THR A 63 16.02 -19.54 4.70
C THR A 63 16.98 -19.52 3.51
N GLU A 64 16.59 -20.10 2.37
CA GLU A 64 17.40 -20.02 1.15
C GLU A 64 17.63 -18.57 0.68
N LEU A 65 16.63 -17.68 0.84
CA LEU A 65 16.74 -16.27 0.45
C LEU A 65 17.63 -15.49 1.43
N GLU A 66 17.50 -15.73 2.73
CA GLU A 66 18.37 -15.13 3.74
C GLU A 66 19.83 -15.56 3.54
N GLN A 67 20.08 -16.83 3.24
CA GLN A 67 21.42 -17.32 2.91
C GLN A 67 21.96 -16.65 1.65
N LEU A 68 21.12 -16.46 0.62
CA LEU A 68 21.51 -15.75 -0.61
C LEU A 68 21.91 -14.28 -0.32
N ILE A 69 21.19 -13.60 0.59
CA ILE A 69 21.52 -12.23 1.01
C ILE A 69 22.89 -12.21 1.69
N VAL A 70 23.14 -13.14 2.63
CA VAL A 70 24.41 -13.26 3.34
C VAL A 70 25.55 -13.57 2.38
N ASP A 71 25.38 -14.53 1.47
CA ASP A 71 26.42 -14.92 0.52
C ASP A 71 26.79 -13.78 -0.45
N ARG A 72 25.79 -13.01 -0.89
CA ARG A 72 25.99 -11.86 -1.77
C ARG A 72 26.43 -10.60 -1.03
N GLN A 73 26.28 -10.57 0.31
CA GLN A 73 26.41 -9.36 1.13
C GLN A 73 25.54 -8.20 0.61
N ARG A 74 24.37 -8.51 0.05
CA ARG A 74 23.43 -7.51 -0.49
C ARG A 74 22.01 -8.06 -0.70
N GLN A 75 21.01 -7.21 -0.45
CA GLN A 75 19.60 -7.38 -0.81
C GLN A 75 19.25 -6.69 -2.14
N SER A 76 19.93 -5.57 -2.42
CA SER A 76 19.71 -4.75 -3.60
C SER A 76 20.06 -5.45 -4.91
N TYR A 77 19.41 -4.98 -5.96
CA TYR A 77 19.76 -5.26 -7.36
C TYR A 77 20.41 -4.03 -7.97
N GLU A 78 21.04 -4.20 -9.14
CA GLU A 78 21.50 -3.04 -9.90
C GLU A 78 20.32 -2.11 -10.21
N PRO A 79 20.51 -0.77 -10.16
CA PRO A 79 19.50 0.20 -10.57
C PRO A 79 18.93 -0.08 -11.97
N ALA A 80 17.64 0.18 -12.15
CA ALA A 80 17.01 0.13 -13.46
C ALA A 80 17.50 1.31 -14.31
N LEU A 81 17.59 1.10 -15.62
CA LEU A 81 17.79 2.21 -16.55
C LEU A 81 16.48 2.95 -16.75
N GLU A 82 16.57 4.26 -16.95
CA GLU A 82 15.43 5.11 -17.33
C GLU A 82 14.61 4.54 -18.49
N LEU A 83 15.31 4.03 -19.50
CA LEU A 83 14.71 3.42 -20.68
C LEU A 83 13.89 2.17 -20.31
N GLU A 84 14.37 1.31 -19.40
CA GLU A 84 13.65 0.09 -19.00
C GLU A 84 12.34 0.43 -18.27
N ILE A 85 12.34 1.50 -17.48
CA ILE A 85 11.15 2.00 -16.80
C ILE A 85 10.17 2.55 -17.83
N THR A 86 10.64 3.40 -18.75
CA THR A 86 9.79 3.98 -19.81
C THR A 86 9.20 2.92 -20.72
N GLU A 87 9.96 1.90 -21.11
CA GLU A 87 9.48 0.77 -21.92
C GLU A 87 8.36 0.01 -21.19
N LYS A 88 8.53 -0.25 -19.89
CA LYS A 88 7.50 -0.91 -19.09
C LYS A 88 6.25 -0.04 -18.91
N GLU A 89 6.41 1.26 -18.69
CA GLU A 89 5.30 2.22 -18.65
C GLU A 89 4.50 2.23 -19.96
N GLN A 90 5.20 2.19 -21.11
CA GLN A 90 4.57 2.07 -22.43
C GLN A 90 3.85 0.74 -22.62
N GLU A 91 4.48 -0.37 -22.23
CA GLU A 91 3.89 -1.71 -22.28
C GLU A 91 2.59 -1.81 -21.48
N LEU A 92 2.58 -1.23 -20.28
CA LEU A 92 1.41 -1.23 -19.40
C LEU A 92 0.42 -0.09 -19.69
N GLY A 93 0.76 0.85 -20.57
CA GLY A 93 -0.09 2.00 -20.89
C GLY A 93 -0.33 2.94 -19.70
N ILE A 94 0.63 3.05 -18.78
CA ILE A 94 0.51 3.82 -17.53
C ILE A 94 1.79 4.60 -17.22
N THR A 95 1.67 5.61 -16.36
CA THR A 95 2.84 6.18 -15.67
C THR A 95 2.90 5.59 -14.28
N LEU A 96 4.05 5.00 -13.93
CA LEU A 96 4.30 4.42 -12.62
C LEU A 96 4.31 5.53 -11.53
N PRO A 97 3.98 5.17 -10.28
CA PRO A 97 4.06 6.12 -9.17
C PRO A 97 5.48 6.66 -9.00
N ARG A 98 5.60 7.96 -8.66
CA ARG A 98 6.91 8.61 -8.53
C ARG A 98 7.82 7.88 -7.55
N SER A 99 7.33 7.53 -6.37
CA SER A 99 8.10 6.81 -5.34
C SER A 99 8.55 5.42 -5.78
N TYR A 100 7.74 4.73 -6.59
CA TYR A 100 8.12 3.43 -7.15
C TYR A 100 9.19 3.57 -8.26
N ARG A 101 9.06 4.58 -9.10
CA ARG A 101 10.06 4.91 -10.12
C ARG A 101 11.39 5.31 -9.49
N ASP A 102 11.39 6.15 -8.47
CA ASP A 102 12.61 6.55 -7.74
C ASP A 102 13.28 5.34 -7.07
N PHE A 103 12.49 4.41 -6.53
CA PHE A 103 12.99 3.13 -6.02
C PHE A 103 13.66 2.29 -7.12
N LEU A 104 13.02 2.13 -8.28
CA LEU A 104 13.60 1.35 -9.38
C LEU A 104 14.93 1.93 -9.87
N LEU A 105 15.06 3.25 -9.88
CA LEU A 105 16.32 3.96 -10.17
C LEU A 105 17.37 3.85 -9.05
N ALA A 106 17.00 3.38 -7.87
CA ALA A 106 17.91 3.07 -6.78
C ALA A 106 18.25 1.57 -6.69
N SER A 107 17.29 0.69 -7.01
CA SER A 107 17.42 -0.77 -7.02
C SER A 107 16.31 -1.38 -7.90
N ASN A 108 16.66 -2.15 -8.93
CA ASN A 108 15.69 -2.78 -9.82
C ASN A 108 15.08 -4.06 -9.21
N GLY A 109 14.32 -3.89 -8.13
CA GLY A 109 13.81 -4.97 -7.29
C GLY A 109 14.52 -5.02 -5.94
N TRP A 110 14.07 -5.91 -5.05
CA TRP A 110 14.60 -6.04 -3.69
C TRP A 110 14.35 -7.43 -3.13
N LEU A 111 15.40 -8.11 -2.65
CA LEU A 111 15.23 -9.35 -1.90
C LEU A 111 14.60 -9.04 -0.55
N GLN A 112 13.41 -9.60 -0.32
CA GLN A 112 12.54 -9.25 0.79
C GLN A 112 12.33 -10.48 1.68
N PRO A 113 13.12 -10.63 2.76
CA PRO A 113 12.74 -11.51 3.84
C PRO A 113 11.36 -11.12 4.37
N ARG A 114 10.57 -12.10 4.78
CA ARG A 114 9.25 -11.89 5.42
C ARG A 114 8.35 -10.93 4.63
N LEU A 115 8.26 -11.11 3.31
CA LEU A 115 7.34 -10.34 2.47
C LEU A 115 5.91 -10.52 2.99
N ASP A 116 5.52 -11.79 3.18
CA ASP A 116 4.43 -12.18 4.08
C ASP A 116 4.99 -12.97 5.28
N ASP A 117 4.55 -14.20 5.52
CA ASP A 117 5.25 -15.15 6.43
C ASP A 117 6.41 -15.86 5.74
N GLU A 118 6.45 -15.81 4.42
CA GLU A 118 7.51 -16.34 3.59
C GLU A 118 8.31 -15.20 2.96
N ASP A 119 9.52 -15.55 2.56
CA ASP A 119 10.39 -14.66 1.83
C ASP A 119 9.97 -14.53 0.37
N GLY A 120 10.29 -13.40 -0.23
CA GLY A 120 10.05 -13.16 -1.65
C GLY A 120 10.90 -12.00 -2.15
N GLN A 121 10.43 -11.34 -3.19
CA GLN A 121 11.07 -10.14 -3.70
C GLN A 121 10.07 -9.09 -4.15
N VAL A 122 10.49 -7.82 -4.07
CA VAL A 122 9.94 -6.77 -4.94
C VAL A 122 10.52 -6.99 -6.33
N LEU A 123 9.66 -7.12 -7.32
CA LEU A 123 10.03 -7.54 -8.67
C LEU A 123 10.87 -6.46 -9.39
N PRO A 124 11.87 -6.87 -10.18
CA PRO A 124 12.48 -6.00 -11.19
C PRO A 124 11.44 -5.50 -12.18
N VAL A 125 11.61 -4.28 -12.70
CA VAL A 125 10.64 -3.58 -13.54
C VAL A 125 10.18 -4.40 -14.74
N LYS A 126 11.05 -5.22 -15.34
CA LYS A 126 10.68 -6.06 -16.50
C LYS A 126 9.68 -7.16 -16.17
N LYS A 127 9.62 -7.59 -14.91
CA LYS A 127 8.74 -8.67 -14.44
C LYS A 127 7.41 -8.18 -13.88
N VAL A 128 7.21 -6.88 -13.72
CA VAL A 128 5.94 -6.32 -13.25
C VAL A 128 4.89 -6.35 -14.36
N GLY A 129 3.63 -6.45 -13.96
CA GLY A 129 2.49 -6.59 -14.87
C GLY A 129 1.17 -6.57 -14.12
N TYR A 130 0.07 -6.60 -14.87
CA TYR A 130 -1.26 -6.68 -14.26
C TYR A 130 -1.40 -7.94 -13.40
N PHE A 131 -2.05 -7.78 -12.26
CA PHE A 131 -2.23 -8.89 -11.31
C PHE A 131 -2.93 -10.08 -11.96
N SER A 132 -3.93 -9.83 -12.80
CA SER A 132 -4.65 -10.86 -13.57
C SER A 132 -3.78 -11.66 -14.52
N ASP A 133 -2.66 -11.09 -14.97
CA ASP A 133 -1.82 -11.68 -16.01
C ASP A 133 -0.63 -12.42 -15.38
N LEU A 134 -0.06 -11.86 -14.32
CA LEU A 134 1.05 -12.48 -13.59
C LEU A 134 0.61 -13.66 -12.72
N TYR A 135 -0.56 -13.55 -12.08
CA TYR A 135 -1.07 -14.54 -11.12
C TYR A 135 -2.55 -14.85 -11.43
N PRO A 136 -2.86 -15.47 -12.59
CA PRO A 136 -4.23 -15.60 -13.07
C PRO A 136 -5.12 -16.48 -12.21
N ASP A 137 -4.57 -17.49 -11.53
CA ASP A 137 -5.35 -18.43 -10.75
C ASP A 137 -5.64 -17.87 -9.35
N GLU A 138 -4.67 -17.19 -8.74
CA GLU A 138 -4.81 -16.40 -7.52
C GLU A 138 -5.82 -15.27 -7.74
N TYR A 139 -5.69 -14.55 -8.85
CA TYR A 139 -6.64 -13.51 -9.25
C TYR A 139 -8.07 -14.07 -9.34
N LYS A 140 -8.28 -15.21 -10.02
CA LYS A 140 -9.61 -15.83 -10.12
C LYS A 140 -10.14 -16.28 -8.76
N ALA A 141 -9.29 -16.85 -7.91
CA ALA A 141 -9.67 -17.29 -6.57
C ALA A 141 -10.18 -16.10 -5.76
N ILE A 142 -9.37 -15.03 -5.65
CA ILE A 142 -9.75 -13.80 -4.95
C ILE A 142 -11.02 -13.22 -5.58
N MET A 143 -11.13 -13.21 -6.92
CA MET A 143 -12.31 -12.70 -7.62
C MET A 143 -13.59 -13.53 -7.41
N GLY A 144 -13.46 -14.81 -7.07
CA GLY A 144 -14.57 -15.70 -6.71
C GLY A 144 -15.04 -15.59 -5.25
N GLU A 145 -14.20 -15.08 -4.35
CA GLU A 145 -14.54 -14.99 -2.93
C GLU A 145 -15.50 -13.84 -2.58
N ASN A 146 -16.24 -13.95 -1.49
CA ASN A 146 -17.08 -12.85 -0.96
C ASN A 146 -16.25 -11.86 -0.11
N LEU A 147 -15.07 -11.47 -0.60
CA LEU A 147 -14.20 -10.43 -0.03
C LEU A 147 -14.48 -9.06 -0.66
N GLY A 148 -14.08 -7.99 0.02
CA GLY A 148 -14.19 -6.61 -0.47
C GLY A 148 -15.62 -6.09 -0.43
N ARG A 149 -15.95 -5.35 0.65
CA ARG A 149 -17.21 -4.59 0.74
C ARG A 149 -16.97 -3.16 0.25
N ASN A 150 -18.00 -2.52 -0.31
CA ASN A 150 -17.94 -1.12 -0.73
C ASN A 150 -17.38 -0.26 0.42
N ALA A 151 -16.18 0.25 0.20
CA ALA A 151 -15.41 0.94 1.21
C ALA A 151 -15.14 2.39 0.81
N ASN A 152 -14.77 3.18 1.80
CA ASN A 152 -14.08 4.43 1.54
C ASN A 152 -12.62 4.09 1.25
N ASP A 153 -12.27 3.92 -0.03
CA ASP A 153 -10.93 3.52 -0.45
C ASP A 153 -9.83 4.59 -0.16
N GLY A 154 -10.16 5.64 0.59
CA GLY A 154 -9.25 6.70 1.05
C GLY A 154 -8.84 6.60 2.52
N ASP A 155 -9.18 5.52 3.22
CA ASP A 155 -8.68 5.28 4.59
C ASP A 155 -7.30 4.62 4.54
N PHE A 156 -6.31 5.35 5.06
CA PHE A 156 -4.91 4.94 5.18
C PHE A 156 -4.43 4.95 6.63
N SER A 157 -5.34 5.10 7.59
CA SER A 157 -5.03 5.13 9.02
C SER A 157 -4.53 3.79 9.53
N GLU A 158 -4.05 3.78 10.77
CA GLU A 158 -3.66 2.56 11.50
C GLU A 158 -4.89 1.69 11.82
N GLU A 159 -6.06 2.31 11.94
CA GLU A 159 -7.33 1.65 12.26
C GLU A 159 -8.11 1.14 11.03
N GLN A 160 -7.49 1.19 9.84
CA GLN A 160 -8.13 0.76 8.61
C GLN A 160 -8.62 -0.70 8.69
N ASP A 161 -9.84 -0.96 8.20
CA ASP A 161 -10.35 -2.33 8.09
C ASP A 161 -9.90 -2.94 6.74
N PRO A 162 -9.00 -3.94 6.72
CA PRO A 162 -8.48 -4.50 5.48
C PRO A 162 -9.55 -5.21 4.64
N ILE A 163 -10.67 -5.64 5.23
CA ILE A 163 -11.76 -6.34 4.51
C ILE A 163 -12.60 -5.34 3.70
N LEU A 164 -12.58 -4.05 4.07
CA LEU A 164 -13.30 -2.98 3.39
C LEU A 164 -12.45 -2.42 2.25
N PHE A 165 -12.50 -3.05 1.08
CA PHE A 165 -11.87 -2.51 -0.13
C PHE A 165 -12.73 -2.75 -1.36
N ASN A 166 -12.63 -1.87 -2.36
CA ASN A 166 -13.28 -2.08 -3.63
C ASN A 166 -12.57 -3.16 -4.45
N LYS A 167 -13.10 -4.37 -4.40
CA LYS A 167 -12.59 -5.53 -5.14
C LYS A 167 -12.44 -5.30 -6.64
N SER A 168 -13.25 -4.41 -7.24
CA SER A 168 -13.13 -4.11 -8.67
C SER A 168 -11.80 -3.42 -9.03
N ASP A 169 -11.11 -2.82 -8.07
CA ASP A 169 -9.81 -2.18 -8.28
C ASP A 169 -8.68 -3.18 -8.56
N LEU A 170 -8.82 -4.43 -8.11
CA LEU A 170 -7.88 -5.52 -8.42
C LEU A 170 -7.78 -5.78 -9.94
N ARG A 171 -8.80 -5.41 -10.74
CA ARG A 171 -8.76 -5.57 -12.20
C ARG A 171 -7.70 -4.72 -12.88
N LYS A 172 -7.31 -3.62 -12.25
CA LYS A 172 -6.34 -2.66 -12.81
C LYS A 172 -5.09 -2.57 -11.94
N SER A 173 -4.95 -3.43 -10.93
CA SER A 173 -3.77 -3.40 -10.10
C SER A 173 -2.60 -4.06 -10.82
N ILE A 174 -1.42 -3.50 -10.58
CA ILE A 174 -0.16 -4.06 -11.07
C ILE A 174 0.49 -4.78 -9.90
N ALA A 175 0.85 -6.06 -10.08
CA ALA A 175 1.64 -6.78 -9.10
C ALA A 175 3.12 -6.40 -9.23
N ILE A 176 3.71 -6.04 -8.10
CA ILE A 176 5.10 -5.55 -8.00
C ILE A 176 5.96 -6.41 -7.06
N SER A 177 5.43 -7.53 -6.57
CA SER A 177 6.17 -8.51 -5.78
C SER A 177 5.90 -9.94 -6.24
N ASP A 178 6.70 -10.87 -5.74
CA ASP A 178 6.31 -12.28 -5.71
C ASP A 178 4.97 -12.46 -4.97
N TYR A 179 4.20 -13.47 -5.37
CA TYR A 179 3.05 -13.96 -4.62
C TYR A 179 3.53 -15.09 -3.70
N VAL A 180 3.65 -14.84 -2.41
CA VAL A 180 4.23 -15.79 -1.43
C VAL A 180 3.33 -15.89 -0.21
N ASN A 181 3.07 -17.11 0.25
CA ASN A 181 2.09 -17.40 1.31
C ASN A 181 0.76 -16.62 1.20
N ASN A 182 0.22 -16.48 -0.01
CA ASN A 182 -0.98 -15.68 -0.32
C ASN A 182 -0.87 -14.16 -0.13
N GLY A 183 0.34 -13.65 0.07
CA GLY A 183 0.68 -12.24 0.15
C GLY A 183 1.19 -11.69 -1.19
N VAL A 184 0.76 -10.48 -1.56
CA VAL A 184 1.28 -9.76 -2.74
C VAL A 184 1.16 -8.24 -2.58
N TYR A 185 2.16 -7.52 -3.08
CA TYR A 185 2.14 -6.06 -3.19
C TYR A 185 1.60 -5.63 -4.55
N LEU A 186 0.61 -4.75 -4.52
CA LEU A 186 -0.17 -4.32 -5.68
C LEU A 186 -0.22 -2.78 -5.74
N ILE A 187 -0.02 -2.19 -6.92
CA ILE A 187 -0.28 -0.76 -7.13
C ILE A 187 -1.72 -0.60 -7.60
N ASN A 188 -2.55 0.16 -6.87
CA ASN A 188 -3.91 0.49 -7.29
C ASN A 188 -3.92 1.74 -8.18
N LEU A 189 -4.12 1.53 -9.48
CA LEU A 189 -4.13 2.58 -10.49
C LEU A 189 -5.40 3.43 -10.54
N ASN A 190 -6.47 3.06 -9.83
CA ASN A 190 -7.71 3.83 -9.84
C ASN A 190 -7.61 5.13 -9.03
N GLN A 191 -6.55 5.29 -8.24
CA GLN A 191 -6.38 6.44 -7.38
C GLN A 191 -5.00 7.05 -7.58
N LYS A 192 -4.94 8.22 -8.22
CA LYS A 192 -3.71 9.01 -8.34
C LYS A 192 -3.81 10.29 -7.51
N SER A 193 -2.74 10.61 -6.78
CA SER A 193 -2.59 11.92 -6.15
C SER A 193 -2.14 12.95 -7.19
N PRO A 194 -2.23 14.26 -6.88
CA PRO A 194 -1.63 15.29 -7.74
C PRO A 194 -0.12 15.14 -7.95
N GLU A 195 0.57 14.42 -7.06
CA GLU A 195 2.02 14.17 -7.10
C GLU A 195 2.39 12.95 -7.96
N ASN A 196 1.42 12.38 -8.69
CA ASN A 196 1.54 11.10 -9.39
C ASN A 196 1.91 9.94 -8.45
N GLU A 197 1.44 9.95 -7.20
CA GLU A 197 1.46 8.77 -6.34
C GLU A 197 0.18 7.95 -6.52
N SER A 198 0.30 6.64 -6.43
CA SER A 198 -0.84 5.71 -6.37
C SER A 198 -0.85 4.98 -5.04
N SER A 199 -2.03 4.59 -4.57
CA SER A 199 -2.09 3.77 -3.36
C SER A 199 -1.49 2.40 -3.65
N VAL A 200 -0.76 1.88 -2.67
CA VAL A 200 -0.17 0.54 -2.73
C VAL A 200 -0.89 -0.33 -1.73
N TRP A 201 -1.17 -1.55 -2.14
CA TRP A 201 -1.99 -2.53 -1.46
C TRP A 201 -1.10 -3.71 -1.10
N PHE A 202 -1.04 -4.07 0.17
CA PHE A 202 -0.58 -5.38 0.59
C PHE A 202 -1.82 -6.24 0.78
N PHE A 203 -2.07 -7.13 -0.19
CA PHE A 203 -3.10 -8.15 -0.08
C PHE A 203 -2.50 -9.39 0.58
N SER A 204 -3.16 -9.94 1.59
CA SER A 204 -2.80 -11.24 2.18
C SER A 204 -4.05 -11.99 2.62
N SER A 205 -4.08 -13.32 2.44
CA SER A 205 -5.17 -14.14 3.00
C SER A 205 -5.04 -14.35 4.51
N LYS A 206 -3.83 -14.17 5.08
CA LYS A 206 -3.58 -14.28 6.52
C LYS A 206 -4.20 -13.11 7.28
N HIS A 207 -4.13 -11.93 6.69
CA HIS A 207 -4.80 -10.72 7.17
C HIS A 207 -5.88 -10.35 6.14
N PRO A 208 -7.08 -10.96 6.21
CA PRO A 208 -8.00 -11.03 5.09
C PRO A 208 -8.29 -9.63 4.52
N GLY A 209 -7.96 -9.45 3.25
CA GLY A 209 -8.21 -8.22 2.51
C GLY A 209 -6.92 -7.47 2.16
N VAL A 210 -6.96 -6.14 2.30
CA VAL A 210 -5.94 -5.24 1.79
C VAL A 210 -5.55 -4.20 2.83
N TYR A 211 -4.27 -4.17 3.20
CA TYR A 211 -3.67 -3.00 3.81
C TYR A 211 -3.28 -1.98 2.75
N ARG A 212 -3.74 -0.74 2.93
CA ARG A 212 -3.58 0.37 2.00
C ARG A 212 -2.51 1.32 2.53
N PHE A 213 -1.60 1.66 1.64
CA PHE A 213 -0.54 2.63 1.85
C PHE A 213 -0.73 3.79 0.86
N VAL A 214 -0.55 5.03 1.31
CA VAL A 214 -0.70 6.24 0.48
C VAL A 214 0.24 6.30 -0.73
N SER A 215 1.38 5.59 -0.68
CA SER A 215 2.41 5.55 -1.70
C SER A 215 3.24 4.25 -1.61
N PHE A 216 4.08 4.00 -2.60
CA PHE A 216 5.03 2.88 -2.55
C PHE A 216 6.10 3.08 -1.47
N ALA A 217 6.57 4.32 -1.28
CA ALA A 217 7.47 4.66 -0.18
C ALA A 217 6.90 4.26 1.18
N HIS A 218 5.63 4.58 1.45
CA HIS A 218 4.98 4.22 2.71
C HIS A 218 4.94 2.69 2.91
N MET A 219 4.61 1.92 1.88
CA MET A 219 4.62 0.45 1.96
C MET A 219 6.03 -0.11 2.22
N MET A 220 7.07 0.45 1.60
CA MET A 220 8.45 0.00 1.83
C MET A 220 8.98 0.37 3.22
N GLN A 221 8.57 1.52 3.78
CA GLN A 221 8.85 1.86 5.18
C GLN A 221 8.22 0.82 6.12
N TYR A 222 6.96 0.45 5.87
CA TYR A 222 6.30 -0.63 6.59
C TYR A 222 7.04 -1.98 6.46
N ALA A 223 7.45 -2.36 5.25
CA ALA A 223 8.18 -3.62 5.01
C ALA A 223 9.55 -3.65 5.74
N TYR A 224 10.24 -2.51 5.82
CA TYR A 224 11.45 -2.36 6.62
C TYR A 224 11.17 -2.59 8.11
N ILE A 225 10.17 -1.93 8.69
CA ILE A 225 9.81 -2.12 10.10
C ILE A 225 9.42 -3.57 10.39
N LYS A 226 8.59 -4.17 9.52
CA LYS A 226 8.17 -5.57 9.64
C LYS A 226 9.36 -6.54 9.67
N THR A 227 10.37 -6.30 8.83
CA THR A 227 11.52 -7.20 8.70
C THR A 227 12.53 -7.03 9.82
N VAL A 228 12.91 -5.79 10.10
CA VAL A 228 14.02 -5.48 11.01
C VAL A 228 13.54 -5.39 12.46
N HIS A 229 12.45 -4.68 12.71
CA HIS A 229 11.99 -4.38 14.08
C HIS A 229 10.97 -5.40 14.61
N LYS A 230 10.36 -6.16 13.70
CA LYS A 230 9.49 -7.32 13.98
C LYS A 230 8.42 -7.07 15.08
N PRO A 231 7.71 -5.93 15.09
CA PRO A 231 6.68 -5.70 16.10
C PRO A 231 5.54 -6.72 15.95
N GLU A 232 4.98 -7.13 17.09
CA GLU A 232 3.83 -8.03 17.14
C GLU A 232 2.53 -7.24 16.84
N ASP A 233 1.67 -7.82 16.00
CA ASP A 233 0.23 -7.55 15.86
C ASP A 233 -0.29 -6.17 15.37
N ASP A 234 0.52 -5.10 15.28
CA ASP A 234 0.03 -3.77 14.85
C ASP A 234 0.29 -3.48 13.35
N ILE A 235 -0.59 -3.89 12.44
CA ILE A 235 -0.45 -3.54 11.01
C ILE A 235 -1.61 -2.64 10.58
N PRO A 236 -1.36 -1.50 9.88
CA PRO A 236 -0.05 -0.92 9.55
C PRO A 236 0.58 -0.11 10.71
N TYR A 237 1.90 0.09 10.66
CA TYR A 237 2.65 0.78 11.70
C TYR A 237 2.53 2.31 11.62
N GLY A 238 2.29 2.94 12.78
CA GLY A 238 2.26 4.39 12.92
C GLY A 238 3.59 5.12 12.82
N HIS A 239 3.53 6.46 12.87
CA HIS A 239 4.72 7.33 12.80
C HIS A 239 5.77 7.04 13.87
N SER A 240 5.36 6.58 15.06
CA SER A 240 6.25 6.24 16.16
C SER A 240 7.24 5.12 15.81
N TYR A 241 6.87 4.20 14.92
CA TYR A 241 7.75 3.12 14.47
C TYR A 241 8.79 3.59 13.45
N ILE A 242 8.52 4.68 12.73
CA ILE A 242 9.45 5.22 11.71
C ILE A 242 10.54 6.08 12.37
N GLN A 243 10.19 6.81 13.43
CA GLN A 243 11.07 7.78 14.06
C GLN A 243 12.39 7.16 14.54
N GLY A 244 13.52 7.74 14.12
CA GLY A 244 14.85 7.28 14.54
C GLY A 244 15.32 5.99 13.87
N THR A 245 14.64 5.54 12.82
CA THR A 245 15.01 4.34 12.05
C THR A 245 15.41 4.69 10.61
N CYS A 246 15.86 3.72 9.82
CA CYS A 246 16.16 3.96 8.40
C CYS A 246 14.95 4.49 7.62
N ALA A 247 13.72 4.11 7.99
CA ALA A 247 12.50 4.51 7.29
C ALA A 247 12.30 6.03 7.27
N GLU A 248 12.79 6.77 8.27
CA GLU A 248 12.66 8.24 8.34
C GLU A 248 13.32 8.96 7.14
N ILE A 249 14.29 8.32 6.47
CA ILE A 249 15.01 8.88 5.32
C ILE A 249 14.07 9.27 4.15
N LEU A 250 12.94 8.58 3.98
CA LEU A 250 11.99 8.83 2.90
C LEU A 250 10.89 9.86 3.27
N GLY A 251 10.94 10.41 4.49
CA GLY A 251 9.90 11.30 5.03
C GLY A 251 8.80 10.54 5.77
N TYR A 252 7.71 11.24 6.12
CA TYR A 252 6.58 10.65 6.85
C TYR A 252 5.34 10.60 5.95
N PRO A 253 4.57 9.50 5.95
CA PRO A 253 3.30 9.45 5.26
C PRO A 253 2.31 10.43 5.90
N HIS A 254 1.54 11.15 5.10
CA HIS A 254 0.49 12.04 5.59
C HIS A 254 -0.87 11.30 5.60
N TYR A 255 -1.39 11.04 6.79
CA TYR A 255 -2.74 10.52 7.01
C TYR A 255 -3.73 11.71 7.03
N GLN A 256 -4.88 11.59 6.36
CA GLN A 256 -5.99 12.56 6.46
C GLN A 256 -7.21 11.89 7.07
#